data_AF-A0A240ENT0-F1
#
_entry.id   AF-A0A240ENT0-F1
#
_cell.length_a   1.000
_cell.length_b   1.000
_cell.length_c   1.000
_cell.angle_alpha   90.00
_cell.angle_beta   90.00
_cell.angle_gamma   90.00
#
_symmetry.space_group_name_H-M   'P 1'
#
loop_
_entity.id
_entity.type
_entity.pdbx_description
1 polymer ?
#
loop_
_entity_poly.entity_id
_entity_poly.type
_entity_poly.pdbx_seq_one_letter_code
_entity_poly.pdbx_strand_id
1 'polypeptide(L)'
;MIEKIVYRIDINQGNFVEQSAVEQLRFGMTKEQVRFVLGSPMLIENGYPNTWYYIYHATKGHDAPVQRNLVANFDSTGTLTSISGDYEASDQFYESLN
;
A
#
# COMPACT_ATOMS: atom_id res chain seq x y z
N MET A 1 -15.90 -22.57 34.56
CA MET A 1 -15.58 -21.70 33.42
C MET A 1 -14.47 -22.39 32.64
N ILE A 2 -14.71 -22.72 31.37
CA ILE A 2 -13.75 -23.43 30.53
C ILE A 2 -13.31 -22.42 29.48
N GLU A 3 -12.12 -21.84 29.62
CA GLU A 3 -11.52 -21.02 28.57
C GLU A 3 -11.09 -21.95 27.44
N LYS A 4 -11.89 -21.98 26.39
CA LYS A 4 -11.58 -22.69 25.15
C LYS A 4 -10.43 -21.92 24.49
N ILE A 5 -9.19 -22.39 24.66
CA ILE A 5 -8.04 -21.92 23.89
C ILE A 5 -8.24 -22.39 22.44
N VAL A 6 -9.02 -21.61 21.68
CA VAL A 6 -9.17 -21.79 20.24
C VAL A 6 -7.94 -21.16 19.60
N TYR A 7 -7.07 -22.01 19.04
CA TYR A 7 -5.98 -21.57 18.19
C TYR A 7 -6.54 -20.76 17.01
N ARG A 8 -6.28 -19.45 16.99
CA ARG A 8 -6.54 -18.60 15.83
C ARG A 8 -5.25 -18.48 15.05
N ILE A 9 -5.29 -18.90 13.80
CA ILE A 9 -4.20 -18.76 12.86
C ILE A 9 -4.02 -17.27 12.56
N ASP A 10 -2.77 -16.81 12.47
CA ASP A 10 -2.45 -15.47 11.98
C ASP A 10 -2.92 -15.34 10.53
N ILE A 11 -3.85 -14.42 10.29
CA ILE A 11 -4.37 -14.16 8.95
C ILE A 11 -3.71 -12.87 8.46
N ASN A 12 -2.74 -13.02 7.56
CA ASN A 12 -2.22 -11.92 6.76
C ASN A 12 -3.01 -11.90 5.44
N GLN A 13 -3.73 -10.82 5.18
CA GLN A 13 -4.49 -10.60 3.95
C GLN A 13 -4.01 -9.33 3.27
N GLY A 14 -3.62 -9.46 2.01
CA GLY A 14 -3.28 -8.35 1.13
C GLY A 14 -1.79 -8.16 0.86
N ASN A 15 -1.47 -7.07 0.17
CA ASN A 15 -0.09 -6.73 -0.18
C ASN A 15 0.56 -6.03 1.00
N PHE A 16 1.61 -6.64 1.55
CA PHE A 16 2.44 -5.99 2.56
C PHE A 16 3.26 -4.89 1.91
N VAL A 17 2.85 -3.64 2.15
CA VAL A 17 3.62 -2.46 1.76
C VAL A 17 4.45 -2.02 2.96
N GLU A 18 5.77 -2.10 2.81
CA GLU A 18 6.70 -1.56 3.79
C GLU A 18 6.80 -0.03 3.66
N GLN A 19 6.92 0.68 4.78
CA GLN A 19 7.14 2.13 4.78
C GLN A 19 8.41 2.50 3.98
N SER A 20 9.45 1.67 4.06
CA SER A 20 10.71 1.81 3.29
C SER A 20 10.50 1.77 1.77
N ALA A 21 9.48 1.05 1.29
CA ALA A 21 9.12 1.01 -0.12
C ALA A 21 8.32 2.26 -0.51
N VAL A 22 7.43 2.74 0.35
CA VAL A 22 6.72 4.01 0.14
C VAL A 22 7.70 5.19 0.08
N GLU A 23 8.73 5.18 0.92
CA GLU A 23 9.77 6.20 0.94
C GLU A 23 10.59 6.28 -0.34
N GLN A 24 10.64 5.19 -1.13
CA GLN A 24 11.31 5.15 -2.43
C GLN A 24 10.46 5.72 -3.57
N LEU A 25 9.15 5.93 -3.34
CA LEU A 25 8.29 6.52 -4.35
C LEU A 25 8.68 7.97 -4.61
N ARG A 26 8.65 8.36 -5.88
CA ARG A 26 8.91 9.73 -6.33
C ARG A 26 7.80 10.18 -7.24
N PHE A 27 7.53 11.48 -7.20
CA PHE A 27 6.64 12.15 -8.14
C PHE A 27 7.12 11.90 -9.58
N GLY A 28 6.19 11.59 -10.48
CA GLY A 28 6.47 11.32 -11.88
C GLY A 28 6.86 9.87 -12.20
N MET A 29 6.98 8.98 -11.20
CA MET A 29 7.24 7.56 -11.46
C MET A 29 6.14 6.93 -12.32
N THR A 30 6.50 6.11 -13.31
CA THR A 30 5.49 5.39 -14.12
C THR A 30 4.83 4.28 -13.32
N LYS A 31 3.64 3.84 -13.73
CA LYS A 31 2.95 2.66 -13.18
C LYS A 31 3.89 1.44 -13.05
N GLU A 32 4.75 1.19 -14.03
CA GLU A 32 5.71 0.10 -14.01
C GLU A 32 6.77 0.27 -12.91
N GLN A 33 7.30 1.49 -12.74
CA GLN A 33 8.26 1.81 -11.69
C GLN A 33 7.63 1.67 -10.30
N VAL A 34 6.42 2.19 -10.12
CA VAL A 34 5.66 2.02 -8.87
C VAL A 34 5.40 0.55 -8.58
N ARG A 35 5.03 -0.24 -9.58
CA ARG A 35 4.84 -1.69 -9.44
C ARG A 35 6.15 -2.43 -9.12
N PHE A 36 7.29 -1.95 -9.60
CA PHE A 36 8.59 -2.52 -9.26
C PHE A 36 8.93 -2.30 -7.77
N VAL A 37 8.57 -1.14 -7.23
CA VAL A 37 8.84 -0.77 -5.83
C VAL A 37 7.83 -1.41 -4.87
N LEU A 38 6.53 -1.33 -5.16
CA LEU A 38 5.45 -1.75 -4.26
C LEU A 38 4.85 -3.14 -4.57
N GLY A 39 5.20 -3.71 -5.73
CA GLY A 39 4.52 -4.88 -6.27
C GLY A 39 3.21 -4.54 -7.00
N SER A 40 2.53 -5.60 -7.45
CA SER A 40 1.25 -5.47 -8.17
C SER A 40 0.15 -4.95 -7.25
N PRO A 41 -0.66 -3.96 -7.65
CA PRO A 41 -1.76 -3.46 -6.82
C PRO A 41 -2.80 -4.56 -6.57
N MET A 42 -3.46 -4.53 -5.41
CA MET A 42 -4.49 -5.52 -5.08
C MET A 42 -5.77 -5.30 -5.86
N LEU A 43 -6.12 -4.03 -6.03
CA LEU A 43 -7.37 -3.61 -6.65
C LEU A 43 -7.07 -2.44 -7.59
N ILE A 44 -7.56 -2.60 -8.82
CA ILE A 44 -7.73 -1.52 -9.77
C ILE A 44 -9.23 -1.50 -10.05
N GLU A 45 -9.90 -0.42 -9.67
CA GLU A 45 -11.33 -0.30 -9.93
C GLU A 45 -11.57 -0.04 -11.42
N ASN A 46 -12.56 -0.72 -12.01
CA ASN A 46 -12.88 -0.60 -13.44
C ASN A 46 -13.20 0.85 -13.88
N GLY A 47 -13.58 1.73 -12.95
CA GLY A 47 -13.83 3.17 -13.20
C GLY A 47 -12.66 4.10 -12.90
N TYR A 48 -11.64 3.63 -12.18
CA TYR A 48 -10.48 4.43 -11.75
C TYR A 48 -9.17 3.70 -12.05
N PRO A 49 -8.82 3.49 -13.33
CA PRO A 49 -7.61 2.75 -13.73
C PRO A 49 -6.29 3.46 -13.35
N ASN A 50 -6.39 4.73 -12.94
CA ASN A 50 -5.32 5.58 -12.47
C ASN A 50 -5.28 5.71 -10.95
N THR A 51 -6.03 4.89 -10.22
CA THR A 51 -5.97 4.83 -8.77
C THR A 51 -5.67 3.40 -8.38
N TRP A 52 -4.53 3.21 -7.73
CA TRP A 52 -4.09 1.90 -7.28
C TRP A 52 -4.23 1.80 -5.77
N TYR A 53 -4.92 0.76 -5.33
CA TYR A 53 -5.15 0.50 -3.93
C TYR A 53 -4.25 -0.64 -3.44
N TYR A 54 -3.46 -0.34 -2.42
CA TYR A 54 -2.63 -1.27 -1.68
C TYR A 54 -3.18 -1.36 -0.27
N ILE A 55 -3.88 -2.44 0.04
CA ILE A 55 -4.52 -2.66 1.34
C ILE A 55 -3.78 -3.79 2.04
N TYR A 56 -3.15 -3.48 3.16
CA TYR A 56 -2.57 -4.48 4.04
C TYR A 56 -3.46 -4.68 5.25
N HIS A 57 -3.83 -5.93 5.51
CA HIS A 57 -4.60 -6.30 6.70
C HIS A 57 -3.89 -7.47 7.40
N ALA A 58 -3.51 -7.28 8.66
CA ALA A 58 -2.87 -8.30 9.47
C ALA A 58 -3.60 -8.48 10.80
N THR A 59 -4.00 -9.71 11.08
CA THR A 59 -4.49 -10.12 12.39
C THR A 59 -3.47 -11.04 13.04
N LYS A 60 -2.78 -10.56 14.07
CA LYS A 60 -1.85 -11.37 14.87
C LYS A 60 -2.60 -12.00 16.04
N GLY A 61 -2.93 -13.28 15.95
CA GLY A 61 -3.48 -14.10 17.03
C GLY A 61 -4.68 -13.48 17.76
N HIS A 62 -4.42 -12.98 18.98
CA HIS A 62 -5.42 -12.36 19.88
C HIS A 62 -5.43 -10.83 19.84
N ASP A 63 -4.51 -10.20 19.10
CA ASP A 63 -4.43 -8.76 18.99
C ASP A 63 -5.49 -8.20 18.04
N ALA A 64 -5.75 -6.90 18.18
CA ALA A 64 -6.63 -6.19 17.26
C ALA A 64 -6.06 -6.26 15.83
N PRO A 65 -6.93 -6.43 14.81
CA PRO A 65 -6.50 -6.37 13.42
C PRO A 65 -5.86 -5.01 13.11
N VAL A 66 -4.75 -5.04 12.40
CA VAL A 66 -4.07 -3.85 11.88
C VAL A 66 -4.38 -3.75 10.39
N GLN A 67 -4.99 -2.65 9.99
CA GLN A 67 -5.17 -2.31 8.59
C GLN A 67 -4.30 -1.10 8.23
N ARG A 68 -3.65 -1.16 7.07
CA ARG A 68 -2.90 -0.07 6.46
C ARG A 68 -3.31 0.04 5.01
N ASN A 69 -3.75 1.23 4.61
CA ASN A 69 -4.17 1.52 3.26
C ASN A 69 -3.18 2.51 2.64
N LEU A 70 -2.74 2.22 1.41
CA LEU A 70 -2.03 3.14 0.55
C LEU A 70 -2.81 3.29 -0.75
N VAL A 71 -3.06 4.53 -1.13
CA VAL A 71 -3.69 4.90 -2.39
C VAL A 71 -2.66 5.64 -3.22
N ALA A 72 -2.31 5.09 -4.37
CA ALA A 72 -1.42 5.73 -5.34
C ALA A 72 -2.24 6.27 -6.50
N ASN A 73 -2.17 7.58 -6.74
CA ASN A 73 -2.89 8.25 -7.81
C ASN A 73 -1.94 8.58 -8.96
N PHE A 74 -2.40 8.28 -10.17
CA PHE A 74 -1.69 8.51 -11.41
C PHE A 74 -2.43 9.56 -12.25
N ASP A 75 -1.68 10.28 -13.08
CA ASP A 75 -2.27 11.17 -14.08
C ASP A 75 -2.78 10.38 -15.31
N SER A 76 -3.27 11.11 -16.32
CA SER A 76 -3.68 10.53 -17.60
C SER A 76 -2.54 9.91 -18.41
N THR A 77 -1.28 10.27 -18.12
CA THR A 77 -0.09 9.73 -18.80
C THR A 77 0.44 8.47 -18.13
N GLY A 78 -0.07 8.12 -16.94
CA GLY A 78 0.32 6.95 -16.17
C GLY A 78 1.49 7.21 -15.21
N THR A 79 1.72 8.47 -14.83
CA THR A 79 2.75 8.87 -13.88
C THR A 79 2.17 9.18 -12.50
N LEU A 80 2.91 8.84 -11.45
CA LEU A 80 2.50 8.99 -10.05
C LEU A 80 2.46 10.47 -9.69
N THR A 81 1.30 10.93 -9.20
CA THR A 81 1.08 12.34 -8.84
C THR A 81 0.96 12.55 -7.34
N SER A 82 0.39 11.58 -6.63
CA SER A 82 0.20 11.64 -5.19
C SER A 82 0.05 10.25 -4.59
N ILE A 83 0.38 10.17 -3.31
CA ILE A 83 0.08 9.04 -2.45
C ILE A 83 -0.72 9.53 -1.25
N SER A 84 -1.66 8.71 -0.78
CA SER A 84 -2.47 9.00 0.41
C SER A 84 -2.80 7.72 1.17
N GLY A 85 -3.31 7.87 2.39
CA GLY A 85 -3.70 6.76 3.26
C GLY A 85 -2.97 6.80 4.60
N ASP A 86 -2.59 5.62 5.10
CA ASP A 86 -1.93 5.44 6.39
C ASP A 86 -0.40 5.52 6.33
N TYR A 87 0.15 5.82 5.14
CA TYR A 87 1.59 5.97 4.90
C TYR A 87 1.88 7.42 4.56
N GLU A 88 2.93 7.97 5.18
CA GLU A 88 3.42 9.31 4.84
C GLU A 88 4.34 9.23 3.62
N ALA A 89 4.21 10.20 2.72
CA ALA A 89 5.16 10.39 1.64
C ALA A 89 6.50 10.83 2.23
N SER A 90 7.61 10.38 1.63
CA SER A 90 8.91 10.88 2.03
C SER A 90 9.07 12.36 1.66
N ASP A 91 9.88 13.10 2.40
CA ASP A 91 10.24 14.49 2.07
C ASP A 91 10.83 14.61 0.66
N GLN A 92 11.45 13.52 0.18
CA GLN A 92 12.04 13.39 -1.13
C GLN A 92 11.01 13.10 -2.24
N PHE A 93 9.72 12.92 -1.92
CA PHE A 93 8.71 12.55 -2.90
C PHE A 93 8.62 13.56 -4.05
N TYR A 94 8.71 14.86 -3.74
CA TYR A 94 8.72 15.94 -4.74
C TYR A 94 10.12 16.41 -5.13
N GLU A 95 11.19 15.82 -4.59
CA GLU A 95 12.54 16.16 -5.03
C GLU A 95 12.76 15.63 -6.44
N SER A 96 13.12 16.53 -7.36
CA SER A 96 13.55 16.15 -8.70
C SER A 96 14.80 15.27 -8.59
N LEU A 97 14.80 14.13 -9.28
CA LEU A 97 15.97 13.26 -9.39
C LEU A 97 17.07 14.03 -10.16
N ASN A 98 17.86 14.80 -9.44
CA ASN A 98 18.98 15.60 -9.97
C ASN A 98 20.18 14.70 -10.30
#